data_AF-A0A5P9PEF0-F1
#
_entry.id   AF-A0A5P9PEF0-F1
#
_cell.length_a   1.000
_cell.length_b   1.000
_cell.length_c   1.000
_cell.angle_alpha   90.00
_cell.angle_beta   90.00
_cell.angle_gamma   90.00
#
_symmetry.space_group_name_H-M   'P 1'
#
loop_
_entity.id
_entity.type
_entity.pdbx_description
1 polymer ?
#
loop_
_entity_poly.entity_id
_entity_poly.type
_entity_poly.pdbx_seq_one_letter_code
_entity_poly.pdbx_strand_id
1 'polypeptide(L)'
;MSDQSSDPPPQRQPSAEGGAARRLRTTLGRLNARQQQYLDIVFELDQQAERDQRRRWHQGLPRQPADQWRWIPYATRHAHASLTPAQQALKACGLHSAGSGSTLAALTRRGLLEIRDITIDGVGGPARQTQLRLTRAGRQAARINQSPRDTEPDPLPLWLYEALARVGSAQPPGLPKVDISRVAARRLGPKEYGYIEDSTAWSYALTDAGRQYLAIT
;
A
#
# COMPACT_ATOMS: atom_id res chain seq x y z
N MET A 1 15.01 30.36 57.25
CA MET A 1 16.07 30.51 56.23
C MET A 1 16.33 29.10 55.73
N SER A 2 15.60 28.67 54.69
CA SER A 2 16.09 28.50 53.29
C SER A 2 16.91 27.20 53.19
N ASP A 3 16.63 26.22 52.35
CA ASP A 3 16.21 26.28 50.95
C ASP A 3 15.42 25.03 50.56
N GLN A 4 14.28 25.23 49.89
CA GLN A 4 13.64 24.20 49.09
C GLN A 4 14.34 24.16 47.72
N SER A 5 15.20 23.17 47.49
CA SER A 5 15.65 22.85 46.13
C SER A 5 14.49 22.20 45.36
N SER A 6 13.73 23.03 44.64
CA SER A 6 12.83 22.57 43.58
C SER A 6 13.65 22.17 42.36
N ASP A 7 13.81 20.86 42.17
CA ASP A 7 14.36 20.30 40.95
C ASP A 7 13.30 20.41 39.84
N PRO A 8 13.55 21.14 38.73
CA PRO A 8 12.55 21.28 37.67
C PRO A 8 12.34 19.94 36.94
N PRO A 9 11.10 19.58 36.58
CA PRO A 9 10.83 18.34 35.87
C PRO A 9 11.53 18.33 34.50
N PRO A 10 12.01 17.16 34.03
CA PRO A 10 12.72 17.06 32.76
C PRO A 10 11.81 17.52 31.62
N GLN A 11 12.22 18.60 30.96
CA GLN A 11 11.55 19.12 29.78
C GLN A 11 11.59 18.06 28.68
N ARG A 12 10.42 17.59 28.23
CA ARG A 12 10.29 16.72 27.06
C ARG A 12 10.90 17.46 25.86
N GLN A 13 12.05 16.99 25.40
CA GLN A 13 12.62 17.43 24.14
C GLN A 13 11.57 17.24 23.02
N PRO A 14 11.35 18.23 22.13
CA PRO A 14 10.45 18.07 21.01
C PRO A 14 10.92 16.91 20.14
N SER A 15 10.08 15.89 20.03
CA SER A 15 10.38 14.59 19.42
C SER A 15 11.02 14.71 18.04
N ALA A 16 12.16 14.05 17.84
CA ALA A 16 12.88 13.94 16.56
C ALA A 16 11.98 13.49 15.38
N GLU A 17 10.85 12.87 15.68
CA GLU A 17 9.81 12.43 14.74
C GLU A 17 9.17 13.57 13.94
N GLY A 18 8.99 14.76 14.54
CA GLY A 18 8.43 15.93 13.83
C GLY A 18 9.38 16.49 12.76
N GLY A 19 10.68 16.41 13.01
CA GLY A 19 11.71 16.83 12.06
C GLY A 19 11.82 15.89 10.86
N ALA A 20 11.70 14.58 11.08
CA ALA A 20 11.73 13.57 10.02
C ALA A 20 10.52 13.69 9.09
N ALA A 21 9.31 13.84 9.64
CA ALA A 21 8.09 14.02 8.86
C ALA A 21 8.12 15.31 8.02
N ARG A 22 8.63 16.41 8.58
CA ARG A 22 8.80 17.68 7.86
C ARG A 22 9.83 17.57 6.73
N ARG A 23 10.99 16.93 6.98
CA ARG A 23 11.99 16.67 5.93
C ARG A 23 11.44 15.79 4.81
N LEU A 24 10.68 14.74 5.15
CA LEU A 24 10.02 13.89 4.17
C LEU A 24 9.02 14.68 3.32
N ARG A 25 8.18 15.53 3.94
CA ARG A 25 7.26 16.42 3.21
C ARG A 25 8.00 17.39 2.28
N THR A 26 9.13 17.96 2.70
CA THR A 26 9.96 18.80 1.83
C THR A 26 10.59 18.01 0.68
N THR A 27 11.07 16.79 0.93
CA THR A 27 11.61 15.90 -0.12
C THR A 27 10.53 15.52 -1.12
N LEU A 28 9.32 15.24 -0.64
CA LEU A 28 8.14 14.94 -1.45
C LEU A 28 7.73 16.10 -2.34
N GLY A 29 7.64 17.32 -1.79
CA GLY A 29 7.32 18.53 -2.56
C GLY A 29 8.35 18.89 -3.63
N ARG A 30 9.52 18.22 -3.66
CA ARG A 30 10.58 18.41 -4.66
C ARG A 30 10.65 17.29 -5.69
N LEU A 31 9.79 16.27 -5.62
CA LEU A 31 9.73 15.20 -6.62
C LEU A 31 9.00 15.75 -7.86
N ASN A 32 9.59 15.56 -9.04
CA ASN A 32 8.86 15.82 -10.27
C ASN A 32 7.88 14.68 -10.57
N ALA A 33 6.89 14.92 -11.43
CA ALA A 33 5.85 13.94 -11.76
C ALA A 33 6.42 12.58 -12.19
N ARG A 34 7.51 12.58 -12.96
CA ARG A 34 8.20 11.35 -13.39
C ARG A 34 8.79 10.58 -12.21
N GLN A 35 9.52 11.25 -11.32
CA GLN A 35 10.08 10.63 -10.11
C GLN A 35 8.98 10.07 -9.22
N GLN A 36 7.84 10.76 -9.15
CA GLN A 36 6.68 10.31 -8.40
C GLN A 36 6.11 9.00 -8.96
N GLN A 37 5.85 8.95 -10.27
CA GLN A 37 5.32 7.76 -10.93
C GLN A 37 6.27 6.55 -10.79
N TYR A 38 7.59 6.75 -10.82
CA TYR A 38 8.54 5.66 -10.55
C TYR A 38 8.40 5.12 -9.12
N LEU A 39 8.26 6.00 -8.12
CA LEU A 39 8.05 5.56 -6.74
C LEU A 39 6.74 4.80 -6.59
N ASP A 40 5.67 5.28 -7.22
CA ASP A 40 4.35 4.65 -7.15
C ASP A 40 4.37 3.26 -7.78
N ILE A 41 4.98 3.12 -8.97
CA ILE A 41 5.11 1.81 -9.64
C ILE A 41 5.92 0.83 -8.80
N VAL A 42 7.06 1.25 -8.26
CA VAL A 42 7.90 0.38 -7.43
C VAL A 42 7.17 0.04 -6.13
N PHE A 43 6.40 0.96 -5.56
CA PHE A 43 5.59 0.70 -4.38
C PHE A 43 4.46 -0.31 -4.65
N GLU A 44 3.76 -0.20 -5.78
CA GLU A 44 2.75 -1.21 -6.17
C GLU A 44 3.35 -2.60 -6.30
N LEU A 45 4.54 -2.72 -6.87
CA LEU A 45 5.24 -4.00 -6.99
C LEU A 45 5.71 -4.53 -5.61
N ASP A 46 6.14 -3.66 -4.69
CA ASP A 46 6.45 -4.02 -3.30
C ASP A 46 5.21 -4.54 -2.57
N GLN A 47 4.07 -3.88 -2.74
CA GLN A 47 2.79 -4.27 -2.17
C GLN A 47 2.26 -5.58 -2.77
N GLN A 48 2.45 -5.80 -4.08
CA GLN A 48 2.12 -7.07 -4.73
C GLN A 48 2.97 -8.21 -4.16
N ALA A 49 4.28 -8.02 -4.03
CA ALA A 49 5.16 -9.01 -3.43
C ALA A 49 4.75 -9.32 -1.97
N GLU A 50 4.32 -8.32 -1.21
CA GLU A 50 3.78 -8.53 0.14
C GLU A 50 2.48 -9.36 0.12
N ARG A 51 1.56 -9.11 -0.82
CA ARG A 51 0.35 -9.92 -1.01
C ARG A 51 0.68 -11.37 -1.35
N ASP A 52 1.65 -11.59 -2.22
CA ASP A 52 2.08 -12.94 -2.62
C ASP A 52 2.70 -13.70 -1.44
N GLN A 53 3.52 -13.04 -0.61
CA GLN A 53 4.07 -13.64 0.60
C GLN A 53 2.99 -13.99 1.63
N ARG A 54 1.94 -13.15 1.76
CA ARG A 54 0.78 -13.49 2.59
C ARG A 54 0.04 -14.71 2.05
N ARG A 55 -0.17 -14.80 0.74
CA ARG A 55 -0.79 -15.97 0.10
C ARG A 55 0.02 -17.25 0.33
N ARG A 56 1.35 -17.20 0.17
CA ARG A 56 2.25 -18.33 0.46
C ARG A 56 2.10 -18.83 1.90
N TRP A 57 2.03 -17.91 2.86
CA TRP A 57 1.80 -18.26 4.26
C TRP A 57 0.46 -18.99 4.47
N HIS A 58 -0.62 -18.51 3.84
CA HIS A 58 -1.91 -19.19 3.89
C HIS A 58 -1.91 -20.58 3.23
N GLN A 59 -0.96 -20.85 2.33
CA GLN A 59 -0.75 -22.15 1.70
C GLN A 59 0.19 -23.07 2.51
N GLY A 60 0.61 -22.67 3.71
CA GLY A 60 1.52 -23.44 4.56
C GLY A 60 2.98 -23.40 4.10
N LEU A 61 3.33 -22.54 3.13
CA LEU A 61 4.71 -22.37 2.68
C LEU A 61 5.50 -21.46 3.65
N PRO A 62 6.81 -21.70 3.82
CA PRO A 62 7.64 -20.90 4.70
C PRO A 62 7.69 -19.43 4.26
N ARG A 63 7.63 -18.53 5.24
CA ARG A 63 7.73 -17.09 5.03
C ARG A 63 9.17 -16.69 4.74
N GLN A 64 9.38 -15.95 3.66
CA GLN A 64 10.69 -15.37 3.38
C GLN A 64 10.88 -14.05 4.15
N PRO A 65 12.10 -13.75 4.66
CA PRO A 65 12.41 -12.46 5.26
C PRO A 65 12.12 -11.30 4.29
N ALA A 66 11.56 -10.20 4.80
CA ALA A 66 11.25 -9.01 4.00
C ALA A 66 12.45 -8.46 3.24
N ASP A 67 13.64 -8.60 3.79
CA ASP A 67 14.88 -8.18 3.16
C ASP A 67 15.15 -8.90 1.83
N GLN A 68 14.66 -10.12 1.66
CA GLN A 68 14.89 -10.95 0.48
C GLN A 68 13.90 -10.67 -0.64
N TRP A 69 12.59 -10.64 -0.34
CA TRP A 69 11.55 -10.52 -1.37
C TRP A 69 11.21 -9.08 -1.78
N ARG A 70 11.69 -8.06 -1.04
CA ARG A 70 11.47 -6.64 -1.38
C ARG A 70 12.38 -6.10 -2.49
N TRP A 71 13.32 -6.91 -2.96
CA TRP A 71 14.14 -6.56 -4.11
C TRP A 71 13.38 -6.90 -5.40
N ILE A 72 12.93 -5.86 -6.09
CA ILE A 72 12.10 -5.94 -7.29
C ILE A 72 13.01 -5.95 -8.53
N PRO A 73 12.91 -6.98 -9.40
CA PRO A 73 13.61 -7.00 -10.67
C PRO A 73 13.25 -5.80 -11.56
N TYR A 74 14.25 -5.00 -11.94
CA TYR A 74 14.06 -3.84 -12.80
C TYR A 74 14.57 -4.05 -14.21
N ALA A 75 15.77 -4.61 -14.39
CA ALA A 75 16.28 -4.85 -15.74
C ALA A 75 17.16 -6.09 -15.71
N THR A 76 17.00 -6.96 -16.70
CA THR A 76 17.89 -8.10 -16.91
C THR A 76 18.69 -7.85 -18.18
N ARG A 77 20.02 -7.80 -18.06
CA ARG A 77 20.94 -7.64 -19.18
C ARG A 77 21.35 -9.03 -19.67
N HIS A 78 20.63 -9.50 -20.68
CA HIS A 78 20.90 -10.75 -21.39
C HIS A 78 20.27 -10.69 -22.78
N ALA A 79 20.87 -11.35 -23.77
CA ALA A 79 20.42 -11.30 -25.17
C ALA A 79 18.96 -11.75 -25.36
N HIS A 80 18.50 -12.66 -24.51
CA HIS A 80 17.14 -13.23 -24.53
C HIS A 80 16.26 -12.77 -23.35
N ALA A 81 16.61 -11.66 -22.69
CA ALA A 81 15.82 -11.19 -21.55
C ALA A 81 14.49 -10.56 -21.98
N SER A 82 13.40 -11.05 -21.42
CA SER A 82 12.09 -10.37 -21.44
C SER A 82 12.09 -9.16 -20.51
N LEU A 83 11.20 -8.20 -20.78
CA LEU A 83 10.98 -7.06 -19.87
C LEU A 83 10.53 -7.56 -18.49
N THR A 84 11.13 -7.02 -17.44
CA THR A 84 10.69 -7.31 -16.06
C THR A 84 9.31 -6.68 -15.78
N PRO A 85 8.59 -7.11 -14.73
CA PRO A 85 7.33 -6.48 -14.34
C PRO A 85 7.46 -4.96 -14.12
N ALA A 86 8.59 -4.50 -13.55
CA ALA A 86 8.85 -3.06 -13.40
C ALA A 86 9.02 -2.35 -14.75
N GLN A 87 9.74 -2.94 -15.69
CA GLN A 87 9.86 -2.39 -17.05
C GLN A 87 8.54 -2.37 -17.80
N GLN A 88 7.72 -3.41 -17.64
CA GLN A 88 6.39 -3.49 -18.24
C GLN A 88 5.46 -2.40 -17.68
N ALA A 89 5.41 -2.24 -16.37
CA ALA A 89 4.62 -1.20 -15.72
C ALA A 89 5.07 0.22 -16.13
N LEU A 90 6.38 0.47 -16.15
CA LEU A 90 6.93 1.74 -16.63
C LEU A 90 6.61 2.00 -18.11
N LYS A 91 6.64 0.95 -18.95
CA LYS A 91 6.27 1.06 -20.36
C LYS A 91 4.79 1.39 -20.53
N ALA A 92 3.90 0.77 -19.75
CA ALA A 92 2.47 1.05 -19.76
C ALA A 92 2.16 2.52 -19.38
N CYS A 93 2.96 3.12 -18.51
CA CYS A 93 2.85 4.55 -18.16
C CYS A 93 3.60 5.50 -19.13
N GLY A 94 4.14 5.01 -20.25
CA GLY A 94 4.92 5.83 -21.20
C GLY A 94 6.28 6.29 -20.67
N LEU A 95 6.78 5.69 -19.59
CA LEU A 95 8.02 6.06 -18.90
C LEU A 95 9.23 5.25 -19.34
N HIS A 96 9.05 4.25 -20.20
CA HIS A 96 10.14 3.42 -20.73
C HIS A 96 10.92 4.18 -21.82
N SER A 97 11.72 5.16 -21.41
CA SER A 97 12.48 6.05 -22.29
C SER A 97 13.92 6.28 -21.80
N ALA A 98 14.73 6.87 -22.68
CA ALA A 98 15.97 7.55 -22.29
C ALA A 98 15.66 8.55 -21.15
N GLY A 99 16.39 8.46 -20.04
CA GLY A 99 16.12 9.22 -18.80
C GLY A 99 15.72 8.35 -17.60
N SER A 100 15.46 7.05 -17.79
CA SER A 100 15.17 6.13 -16.67
C SER A 100 16.32 6.03 -15.66
N GLY A 101 17.57 6.01 -16.14
CA GLY A 101 18.76 5.99 -15.29
C GLY A 101 18.91 7.25 -14.43
N SER A 102 18.63 8.44 -14.99
CA SER A 102 18.67 9.70 -14.22
C SER A 102 17.57 9.78 -13.17
N THR A 103 16.37 9.25 -13.45
CA THR A 103 15.28 9.18 -12.46
C THR A 103 15.66 8.28 -11.30
N LEU A 104 16.16 7.07 -11.58
CA LEU A 104 16.62 6.14 -10.54
C LEU A 104 17.76 6.74 -9.71
N ALA A 105 18.77 7.34 -10.35
CA ALA A 105 19.86 8.00 -9.65
C ALA A 105 19.38 9.14 -8.74
N ALA A 106 18.41 9.94 -9.19
CA ALA A 106 17.83 11.00 -8.37
C ALA A 106 17.08 10.47 -7.14
N LEU A 107 16.30 9.39 -7.30
CA LEU A 107 15.57 8.75 -6.21
C LEU A 107 16.52 8.10 -5.18
N THR A 108 17.62 7.50 -5.65
CA THR A 108 18.66 6.94 -4.77
C THR A 108 19.42 8.02 -4.01
N ARG A 109 19.82 9.11 -4.66
CA ARG A 109 20.46 10.26 -3.98
C ARG A 109 19.57 10.89 -2.90
N ARG A 110 18.24 10.80 -3.07
CA ARG A 110 17.25 11.27 -2.09
C ARG A 110 16.96 10.24 -0.98
N GLY A 111 17.61 9.07 -1.00
CA GLY A 111 17.42 8.00 -0.02
C GLY A 111 16.05 7.34 -0.08
N LEU A 112 15.35 7.42 -1.22
CA LEU A 112 14.01 6.83 -1.38
C LEU A 112 14.08 5.41 -1.98
N LEU A 113 15.16 5.11 -2.70
CA LEU A 113 15.32 3.85 -3.41
C LEU A 113 16.77 3.36 -3.30
N GLU A 114 16.92 2.06 -3.10
CA GLU A 114 18.20 1.35 -3.17
C GLU A 114 18.26 0.53 -4.47
N ILE A 115 19.44 0.48 -5.07
CA ILE A 115 19.70 -0.26 -6.31
C ILE A 115 20.84 -1.22 -6.02
N ARG A 116 20.70 -2.45 -6.50
CA ARG A 116 21.79 -3.41 -6.56
C ARG A 116 21.81 -4.11 -7.91
N ASP A 117 22.99 -4.55 -8.31
CA ASP A 117 23.16 -5.48 -9.42
C ASP A 117 23.54 -6.85 -8.85
N ILE A 118 22.87 -7.89 -9.33
CA ILE A 118 23.16 -9.28 -8.99
C ILE A 118 23.39 -10.09 -10.26
N THR A 119 24.07 -11.22 -10.15
CA THR A 119 24.07 -12.25 -11.18
C THR A 119 22.95 -13.24 -10.88
N ILE A 120 22.17 -13.58 -11.89
CA ILE A 120 21.15 -14.63 -11.82
C ILE A 120 21.45 -15.70 -12.86
N ASP A 121 21.11 -16.94 -12.55
CA ASP A 121 21.18 -18.02 -13.53
C ASP A 121 19.91 -17.99 -14.41
N GLY A 122 20.10 -18.06 -15.72
CA GLY A 122 19.04 -18.07 -16.71
C GLY A 122 19.22 -19.20 -17.72
N VAL A 123 18.18 -19.43 -18.52
CA VAL A 123 18.16 -20.50 -19.55
C VAL A 123 19.30 -20.36 -20.58
N GLY A 124 19.85 -19.15 -20.77
CA GLY A 124 20.99 -18.87 -21.65
C GLY A 124 22.33 -18.67 -20.93
N GLY A 125 22.43 -19.02 -19.65
CA GLY A 125 23.61 -18.77 -18.81
C GLY A 125 23.44 -17.59 -17.84
N PRO A 126 24.52 -17.16 -17.17
CA PRO A 126 24.46 -16.12 -16.16
C PRO A 126 24.08 -14.76 -16.77
N ALA A 127 23.09 -14.10 -16.17
CA ALA A 127 22.61 -12.79 -16.57
C ALA A 127 22.82 -11.77 -15.44
N ARG A 128 23.10 -10.51 -15.79
CA ARG A 128 23.14 -9.42 -14.81
C ARG A 128 21.76 -8.83 -14.63
N GLN A 129 21.25 -8.81 -13.41
CA GLN A 129 19.97 -8.23 -13.07
C GLN A 129 20.13 -7.04 -12.12
N THR A 130 19.62 -5.89 -12.55
CA THR A 130 19.43 -4.73 -11.69
C THR A 130 18.13 -4.90 -10.90
N GLN A 131 18.20 -4.75 -9.59
CA GLN A 131 17.07 -4.82 -8.68
C GLN A 131 16.91 -3.51 -7.91
N LEU A 132 15.66 -3.16 -7.61
CA LEU A 132 15.28 -1.96 -6.87
C LEU A 132 14.64 -2.35 -5.55
N ARG A 133 14.82 -1.53 -4.54
CA ARG A 133 14.11 -1.66 -3.27
C ARG A 133 13.74 -0.30 -2.71
N LEU A 134 12.50 -0.15 -2.24
CA LEU A 134 12.13 1.05 -1.50
C LEU A 134 12.74 1.04 -0.10
N THR A 135 13.34 2.16 0.26
CA THR A 135 13.72 2.41 1.65
C THR A 135 12.47 2.61 2.51
N ARG A 136 12.63 2.69 3.84
CA ARG A 136 11.54 3.09 4.72
C ARG A 136 10.98 4.47 4.34
N ALA A 137 11.86 5.43 4.02
CA ALA A 137 11.48 6.75 3.57
C ALA A 137 10.75 6.72 2.22
N GLY A 138 11.22 5.90 1.27
CA GLY A 138 10.57 5.69 -0.03
C GLY A 138 9.15 5.15 0.08
N ARG A 139 8.92 4.15 0.96
CA ARG A 139 7.56 3.65 1.22
C ARG A 139 6.65 4.68 1.85
N GLN A 140 7.15 5.45 2.84
CA GLN A 140 6.37 6.52 3.44
C GLN A 140 6.04 7.61 2.41
N ALA A 141 7.00 7.96 1.56
CA ALA A 141 6.81 8.90 0.47
C ALA A 141 5.73 8.45 -0.53
N ALA A 142 5.82 7.21 -1.02
CA ALA A 142 4.81 6.65 -1.91
C ALA A 142 3.42 6.63 -1.27
N ARG A 143 3.30 6.19 -0.01
CA ARG A 143 2.02 6.16 0.71
C ARG A 143 1.33 7.52 0.84
N ILE A 144 2.11 8.59 1.05
CA ILE A 144 1.54 9.95 1.15
C ILE A 144 0.94 10.38 -0.18
N ASN A 145 1.59 10.03 -1.29
CA ASN A 145 1.14 10.41 -2.63
C ASN A 145 0.06 9.47 -3.19
N GLN A 146 -0.09 8.28 -2.63
CA GLN A 146 -1.26 7.42 -2.83
C GLN A 146 -2.50 7.85 -2.03
N SER A 147 -2.79 9.16 -1.96
CA SER A 147 -4.13 9.61 -1.54
C SER A 147 -5.19 8.79 -2.29
N PRO A 148 -6.28 8.38 -1.60
CA PRO A 148 -6.96 7.12 -1.85
C PRO A 148 -7.19 6.98 -3.35
N ARG A 149 -6.52 6.01 -3.98
CA ARG A 149 -7.01 5.56 -5.26
C ARG A 149 -8.46 5.19 -5.02
N ASP A 150 -9.34 5.62 -5.91
CA ASP A 150 -10.59 4.93 -6.24
C ASP A 150 -10.21 3.50 -6.62
N THR A 151 -9.77 2.75 -5.63
CA THR A 151 -9.54 1.33 -5.70
C THR A 151 -10.96 0.85 -5.63
N GLU A 152 -11.48 0.40 -6.78
CA GLU A 152 -12.68 -0.43 -6.76
C GLU A 152 -12.55 -1.36 -5.55
N PRO A 153 -13.44 -1.24 -4.57
CA PRO A 153 -13.27 -1.95 -3.31
C PRO A 153 -13.11 -3.43 -3.63
N ASP A 154 -12.05 -4.04 -3.08
CA ASP A 154 -11.78 -5.48 -3.24
C ASP A 154 -13.11 -6.23 -3.12
N PRO A 155 -13.47 -7.10 -4.09
CA PRO A 155 -14.79 -7.71 -4.11
C PRO A 155 -15.05 -8.41 -2.79
N LEU A 156 -16.18 -8.10 -2.16
CA LEU A 156 -16.57 -8.69 -0.89
C LEU A 156 -16.60 -10.22 -1.07
N PRO A 157 -16.07 -10.99 -0.09
CA PRO A 157 -16.31 -12.43 -0.06
C PRO A 157 -17.81 -12.70 -0.18
N LEU A 158 -18.21 -13.73 -0.93
CA LEU A 158 -19.61 -13.99 -1.30
C LEU A 158 -20.59 -13.90 -0.11
N TRP A 159 -20.25 -14.49 1.03
CA TRP A 159 -21.10 -14.45 2.23
C TRP A 159 -21.31 -13.03 2.80
N LEU A 160 -20.33 -12.14 2.61
CA LEU A 160 -20.38 -10.75 3.05
C LEU A 160 -21.14 -9.88 2.04
N TYR A 161 -21.00 -10.19 0.76
CA TYR A 161 -21.84 -9.65 -0.31
C TYR A 161 -23.32 -10.00 -0.07
N GLU A 162 -23.64 -11.27 0.20
CA GLU A 162 -25.01 -11.71 0.49
C GLU A 162 -25.59 -11.00 1.71
N ALA A 163 -24.79 -10.80 2.77
CA ALA A 163 -25.22 -10.05 3.94
C ALA A 163 -25.53 -8.58 3.58
N LEU A 164 -24.69 -7.94 2.76
CA LEU A 164 -24.93 -6.58 2.29
C LEU A 164 -26.19 -6.48 1.40
N ALA A 165 -26.38 -7.44 0.48
CA ALA A 165 -27.55 -7.50 -0.39
C ALA A 165 -28.86 -7.70 0.40
N ARG A 166 -28.83 -8.47 1.50
CA ARG A 166 -29.97 -8.58 2.42
C ARG A 166 -30.32 -7.25 3.08
N VAL A 167 -29.32 -6.47 3.49
CA VAL A 167 -29.54 -5.11 4.02
C VAL A 167 -30.12 -4.19 2.95
N GLY A 168 -29.63 -4.29 1.72
CA GLY A 168 -30.14 -3.49 0.59
C GLY A 168 -31.55 -3.85 0.13
N SER A 169 -31.97 -5.10 0.33
CA SER A 169 -33.33 -5.57 -0.02
C SER A 169 -34.34 -5.35 1.10
N ALA A 170 -33.90 -4.94 2.30
CA ALA A 170 -34.78 -4.72 3.43
C ALA A 170 -35.58 -3.42 3.26
N GLN A 171 -36.89 -3.49 3.50
CA GLN A 171 -37.74 -2.30 3.55
C GLN A 171 -37.43 -1.47 4.81
N PRO A 172 -37.76 -0.17 4.83
CA PRO A 172 -37.66 0.65 6.05
C PRO A 172 -38.34 -0.05 7.24
N PRO A 173 -37.72 -0.09 8.42
CA PRO A 173 -36.56 0.69 8.85
C PRO A 173 -35.18 0.03 8.58
N GLY A 174 -35.11 -0.98 7.72
CA GLY A 174 -33.88 -1.72 7.38
C GLY A 174 -33.87 -3.14 7.95
N LEU A 175 -32.73 -3.84 7.80
CA LEU A 175 -32.61 -5.24 8.20
C LEU A 175 -32.45 -5.37 9.73
N PRO A 176 -33.25 -6.20 10.41
CA PRO A 176 -33.10 -6.44 11.84
C PRO A 176 -31.69 -6.95 12.20
N LYS A 177 -31.12 -6.47 13.31
CA LYS A 177 -29.77 -6.85 13.77
C LYS A 177 -29.60 -8.34 14.04
N VAL A 178 -30.70 -9.04 14.31
CA VAL A 178 -30.73 -10.50 14.54
C VAL A 178 -30.58 -11.30 13.25
N ASP A 179 -30.92 -10.71 12.10
CA ASP A 179 -30.92 -11.37 10.79
C ASP A 179 -29.59 -11.22 10.04
N ILE A 180 -28.63 -10.53 10.66
CA ILE A 180 -27.25 -10.40 10.19
C ILE A 180 -26.29 -10.93 11.25
N SER A 181 -25.30 -11.71 10.83
CA SER A 181 -24.30 -12.22 11.77
C SER A 181 -23.50 -11.05 12.37
N ARG A 182 -23.11 -11.17 13.64
CA ARG A 182 -22.27 -10.14 14.32
C ARG A 182 -20.96 -9.89 13.56
N VAL A 183 -20.42 -10.92 12.92
CA VAL A 183 -19.21 -10.80 12.10
C VAL A 183 -19.51 -9.98 10.85
N ALA A 184 -20.57 -10.28 10.10
CA ALA A 184 -20.97 -9.49 8.94
C ALA A 184 -21.23 -8.03 9.32
N ALA A 185 -21.98 -7.78 10.39
CA ALA A 185 -22.30 -6.44 10.87
C ALA A 185 -21.04 -5.63 11.24
N ARG A 186 -20.06 -6.26 11.92
CA ARG A 186 -18.79 -5.60 12.26
C ARG A 186 -17.99 -5.22 11.02
N ARG A 187 -17.93 -6.12 10.03
CA ARG A 187 -17.13 -5.89 8.81
C ARG A 187 -17.80 -4.88 7.88
N LEU A 188 -19.11 -4.98 7.66
CA LEU A 188 -19.85 -4.04 6.83
C LEU A 188 -20.02 -2.67 7.51
N GLY A 189 -19.94 -2.61 8.84
CA GLY A 189 -20.15 -1.40 9.61
C GLY A 189 -19.01 -0.37 9.49
N PRO A 190 -19.15 0.78 10.18
CA PRO A 190 -18.32 1.98 10.00
C PRO A 190 -16.84 1.80 10.36
N LYS A 191 -16.47 0.73 11.05
CA LYS A 191 -15.07 0.46 11.44
C LYS A 191 -14.25 -0.24 10.35
N GLU A 192 -14.92 -0.90 9.41
CA GLU A 192 -14.29 -1.64 8.32
C GLU A 192 -14.76 -1.05 6.98
N TYR A 193 -15.77 -1.63 6.31
CA TYR A 193 -16.20 -1.17 4.99
C TYR A 193 -17.09 0.08 5.00
N GLY A 194 -17.82 0.34 6.09
CA GLY A 194 -18.73 1.49 6.17
C GLY A 194 -19.92 1.44 5.18
N TYR A 195 -20.34 0.24 4.79
CA TYR A 195 -21.45 0.00 3.86
C TYR A 195 -22.81 -0.04 4.55
N ILE A 196 -22.84 -0.28 5.86
CA ILE A 196 -24.06 -0.26 6.66
C ILE A 196 -23.89 0.63 7.90
N GLU A 197 -25.01 1.18 8.35
CA GLU A 197 -25.12 2.00 9.55
C GLU A 197 -26.34 1.61 10.38
N ASP A 198 -26.34 1.99 11.65
CA ASP A 198 -27.50 1.83 12.52
C ASP A 198 -28.64 2.75 12.03
N SER A 199 -29.70 2.16 11.50
CA SER A 199 -30.91 2.90 11.13
C SER A 199 -31.80 3.13 12.35
N THR A 200 -31.90 2.11 13.20
CA THR A 200 -32.55 2.17 14.51
C THR A 200 -31.71 1.41 15.54
N ALA A 201 -32.15 1.40 16.80
CA ALA A 201 -31.54 0.55 17.83
C ALA A 201 -31.49 -0.94 17.41
N TRP A 202 -32.42 -1.38 16.54
CA TRP A 202 -32.65 -2.79 16.21
C TRP A 202 -32.46 -3.15 14.74
N SER A 203 -32.09 -2.19 13.87
CA SER A 203 -31.92 -2.43 12.44
C SER A 203 -30.71 -1.73 11.84
N TYR A 204 -30.17 -2.30 10.77
CA TYR A 204 -29.17 -1.68 9.91
C TYR A 204 -29.78 -1.21 8.59
N ALA A 205 -29.28 -0.09 8.05
CA ALA A 205 -29.56 0.35 6.69
C ALA A 205 -28.25 0.51 5.90
N LEU A 206 -28.37 0.60 4.58
CA LEU A 206 -27.24 0.92 3.71
C LEU A 206 -26.83 2.38 3.88
N THR A 207 -25.52 2.62 3.88
CA THR A 207 -24.95 3.95 3.63
C THR A 207 -24.94 4.24 2.12
N ASP A 208 -24.58 5.47 1.73
CA ASP A 208 -24.36 5.79 0.31
C ASP A 208 -23.25 4.93 -0.32
N ALA A 209 -22.17 4.65 0.42
CA ALA A 209 -21.10 3.77 -0.03
C ALA A 209 -21.60 2.33 -0.27
N GLY A 210 -22.45 1.80 0.62
CA GLY A 210 -23.06 0.49 0.45
C GLY A 210 -23.99 0.41 -0.76
N ARG A 211 -24.77 1.47 -1.03
CA ARG A 211 -25.62 1.59 -2.22
C ARG A 211 -24.79 1.61 -3.50
N GLN A 212 -23.73 2.41 -3.53
CA GLN A 212 -22.83 2.50 -4.67
C GLN A 212 -22.16 1.16 -4.97
N TYR A 213 -21.71 0.45 -3.93
CA TYR A 213 -21.10 -0.87 -4.06
C TYR A 213 -22.02 -1.90 -4.74
N LEU A 214 -23.30 -1.94 -4.34
CA LEU A 214 -24.29 -2.83 -4.94
C LEU A 214 -24.74 -2.41 -6.35
N ALA A 215 -24.50 -1.16 -6.76
CA ALA A 215 -24.88 -0.66 -8.08
C ALA A 215 -23.83 -0.96 -9.17
N ILE A 216 -22.58 -1.23 -8.77
CA ILE A 216 -21.45 -1.48 -9.68
C ILE A 216 -21.08 -2.96 -9.82
N THR A 217 -21.71 -3.85 -9.04
CA THR A 217 -21.48 -5.30 -9.01
C THR A 217 -22.66 -6.03 -9.63
#